data_AF-A0A4Q1BTS8-F1
#
_entry.id   AF-A0A4Q1BTS8-F1
#
_cell.length_a   1.000
_cell.length_b   1.000
_cell.length_c   1.000
_cell.angle_alpha   90.00
_cell.angle_beta   90.00
_cell.angle_gamma   90.00
#
_symmetry.space_group_name_H-M   'P 1'
#
loop_
_entity.id
_entity.type
_entity.pdbx_description
1 polymer ?
#
loop_
_entity_poly.entity_id
_entity_poly.type
_entity_poly.pdbx_seq_one_letter_code
_entity_poly.pdbx_strand_id
1 'polypeptide(L)'
;MYLTVQSPSVHVQTYQPARLPTPTSIPSLPYPIEIRAMGKENYFIPVGGVNVFGMLKSPMILMMLFSAGMMFVMPKLMSSMDLDPEMAKEMAQTRKKMQSMQNMDLVGSLSGMLSGSTEPVIPAPPDQPTESARSSTPKINSMTGGGRRRRK
;
A
#
# COMPACT_ATOMS: atom_id res chain seq x y z
N MET A 1 0.88 -50.72 -58.43
CA MET A 1 0.84 -51.08 -57.01
C MET A 1 1.37 -49.87 -56.24
N TYR A 2 0.50 -49.07 -55.62
CA TYR A 2 0.91 -47.86 -54.91
C TYR A 2 1.03 -48.18 -53.42
N LEU A 3 2.22 -47.99 -52.86
CA LEU A 3 2.48 -48.14 -51.43
C LEU A 3 1.97 -46.89 -50.70
N THR A 4 1.02 -47.05 -49.80
CA THR A 4 0.57 -45.97 -48.92
C THR A 4 1.58 -45.79 -47.79
N VAL A 5 2.33 -44.69 -47.80
CA VAL A 5 3.24 -44.33 -46.70
C VAL A 5 2.39 -43.84 -45.52
N GLN A 6 2.37 -44.59 -44.43
CA GLN A 6 1.65 -44.22 -43.22
C GLN A 6 2.45 -43.16 -42.45
N SER A 7 2.03 -41.90 -42.52
CA SER A 7 2.67 -40.80 -41.79
C SER A 7 2.49 -40.99 -40.27
N PRO A 8 3.57 -41.07 -39.48
CA PRO A 8 3.45 -41.18 -38.02
C PRO A 8 2.90 -39.89 -37.43
N SER A 9 1.86 -40.01 -36.61
CA SER A 9 1.17 -38.88 -35.99
C SER A 9 1.37 -38.91 -34.48
N VAL A 10 1.83 -37.79 -33.89
CA VAL A 10 2.20 -37.70 -32.47
C VAL A 10 1.11 -36.98 -31.69
N HIS A 11 0.80 -37.51 -30.50
CA HIS A 11 -0.13 -36.90 -29.57
C HIS A 11 0.63 -36.11 -28.50
N VAL A 12 0.30 -34.82 -28.32
CA VAL A 12 0.95 -33.93 -27.35
C VAL A 12 -0.05 -33.61 -26.24
N GLN A 13 0.31 -33.92 -25.00
CA GLN A 13 -0.45 -33.54 -23.80
C GLN A 13 0.40 -32.69 -22.86
N THR A 14 -0.20 -31.69 -22.24
CA THR A 14 0.42 -30.97 -21.12
C THR A 14 0.54 -31.92 -19.92
N TYR A 15 1.76 -32.13 -19.42
CA TYR A 15 1.98 -32.97 -18.24
C TYR A 15 1.49 -32.25 -16.98
N GLN A 16 0.44 -32.77 -16.35
CA GLN A 16 -0.07 -32.31 -15.06
C GLN A 16 0.06 -33.44 -14.02
N PRO A 17 0.90 -33.29 -12.99
CA PRO A 17 1.21 -34.40 -12.07
C PRO A 17 0.03 -34.83 -11.18
N ALA A 18 -0.95 -33.95 -10.96
CA ALA A 18 -2.11 -34.21 -10.11
C ALA A 18 -3.35 -34.73 -10.86
N ARG A 19 -3.25 -35.02 -12.17
CA ARG A 19 -4.38 -35.43 -13.01
C ARG A 19 -4.05 -36.66 -13.84
N LEU A 20 -5.03 -37.56 -13.98
CA LEU A 20 -4.90 -38.73 -14.86
C LEU A 20 -4.74 -38.27 -16.32
N PRO A 21 -3.89 -38.93 -17.12
CA PRO A 21 -3.76 -38.66 -18.55
C PRO A 21 -5.13 -38.79 -19.23
N THR A 22 -5.51 -37.78 -20.00
CA THR A 22 -6.78 -37.82 -20.76
C THR A 22 -6.68 -38.79 -21.93
N PRO A 23 -7.77 -39.42 -22.36
CA PRO A 23 -7.77 -40.24 -23.57
C PRO A 23 -7.33 -39.41 -24.79
N THR A 24 -6.73 -40.07 -25.78
CA THR A 24 -6.22 -39.45 -27.01
C THR A 24 -7.36 -38.94 -27.90
N SER A 25 -7.96 -37.81 -27.51
CA SER A 25 -9.17 -37.27 -28.14
C SER A 25 -8.91 -36.01 -28.98
N ILE A 26 -7.67 -35.52 -29.09
CA ILE A 26 -7.33 -34.16 -29.62
C ILE A 26 -6.02 -34.24 -30.46
N PRO A 27 -5.79 -33.33 -31.43
CA PRO A 27 -5.30 -33.60 -32.78
C PRO A 27 -3.92 -34.23 -32.80
N SER A 28 -3.75 -35.19 -33.71
CA SER A 28 -2.47 -35.78 -33.99
C SER A 28 -1.63 -34.81 -34.82
N LEU A 29 -0.49 -34.37 -34.27
CA LEU A 29 0.45 -33.52 -35.00
C LEU A 29 1.29 -34.39 -35.94
N PRO A 30 1.58 -33.91 -37.16
CA PRO A 30 2.49 -34.61 -38.05
C PRO A 30 3.89 -34.66 -37.42
N TYR A 31 4.56 -35.80 -37.60
CA TYR A 31 5.98 -35.92 -37.30
C TYR A 31 6.81 -35.61 -38.56
N PRO A 32 7.94 -34.89 -38.46
CA PRO A 32 8.54 -34.31 -37.26
C PRO A 32 7.82 -33.05 -36.76
N ILE A 33 7.95 -32.76 -35.46
CA ILE A 33 7.32 -31.60 -34.83
C ILE A 33 8.04 -30.32 -35.28
N GLU A 34 7.32 -29.45 -36.01
CA GLU A 34 7.80 -28.12 -36.36
C GLU A 34 7.39 -27.10 -35.29
N ILE A 35 8.37 -26.56 -34.56
CA ILE A 35 8.14 -25.47 -33.61
C ILE A 35 8.45 -24.15 -34.32
N ARG A 36 7.47 -23.26 -34.42
CA ARG A 36 7.63 -21.92 -35.00
C ARG A 36 7.59 -20.87 -33.89
N ALA A 37 8.49 -19.88 -33.97
CA ALA A 37 8.47 -18.75 -33.06
C ALA A 37 7.17 -17.94 -33.27
N MET A 38 6.32 -17.88 -32.25
CA MET A 38 5.02 -17.19 -32.30
C MET A 38 5.16 -15.66 -32.24
N GLY A 39 6.23 -15.14 -31.62
CA GLY A 39 6.47 -13.70 -31.52
C GLY A 39 7.46 -13.35 -30.42
N LYS A 40 7.73 -12.05 -30.26
CA LYS A 40 8.51 -11.53 -29.13
C LYS A 40 7.56 -11.26 -27.97
N GLU A 41 7.85 -11.83 -26.81
CA GLU A 41 7.10 -11.56 -25.58
C GLU A 41 7.64 -10.29 -24.91
N ASN A 42 6.75 -9.38 -24.52
CA ASN A 42 7.10 -8.18 -23.78
C ASN A 42 7.09 -8.48 -22.29
N TYR A 43 8.26 -8.80 -21.73
CA TYR A 43 8.42 -9.07 -20.30
C TYR A 43 8.50 -7.82 -19.42
N PHE A 44 8.63 -6.64 -20.03
CA PHE A 44 8.83 -5.39 -19.32
C PHE A 44 7.55 -4.59 -19.21
N ILE A 45 7.22 -4.18 -17.99
CA ILE A 45 6.17 -3.21 -17.71
C ILE A 45 6.83 -1.82 -17.74
N PRO A 46 6.32 -0.86 -18.54
CA PRO A 46 6.88 0.48 -18.56
C PRO A 46 6.74 1.14 -17.18
N VAL A 47 7.79 1.82 -16.73
CA VAL A 47 7.71 2.63 -15.51
C VAL A 47 6.68 3.74 -15.72
N GLY A 48 5.77 3.90 -14.74
CA GLY A 48 4.76 4.95 -14.79
C GLY A 48 5.43 6.32 -14.88
N GLY A 49 5.23 7.00 -16.02
CA GLY A 49 5.76 8.33 -16.23
C GLY A 49 5.12 9.37 -15.31
N VAL A 50 5.84 10.48 -15.08
CA VAL A 50 5.33 11.61 -14.31
C VAL A 50 4.30 12.35 -15.17
N ASN A 51 3.02 12.11 -14.93
CA ASN A 51 1.95 12.85 -15.57
C ASN A 51 1.78 14.21 -14.88
N VAL A 52 2.44 15.26 -15.40
CA VAL A 52 2.39 16.63 -14.84
C VAL A 52 0.95 17.15 -14.73
N PHE A 53 0.11 16.87 -15.73
CA PHE A 53 -1.30 17.26 -15.68
C PHE A 53 -2.10 16.44 -14.65
N GLY A 54 -1.73 15.17 -14.45
CA GLY A 54 -2.25 14.32 -13.38
C GLY A 54 -1.81 14.78 -11.98
N MET A 55 -0.58 15.27 -11.84
CA MET A 55 -0.07 15.84 -10.60
C MET A 55 -0.82 17.10 -10.20
N LEU A 56 -1.10 18.02 -11.12
CA LEU A 56 -1.91 19.22 -10.80
C LEU A 56 -3.32 18.86 -10.32
N LYS A 57 -3.90 17.77 -10.85
CA LYS A 57 -5.20 17.23 -10.42
C LYS A 57 -5.14 16.43 -9.12
N SER A 58 -3.94 16.19 -8.58
CA SER A 58 -3.82 15.50 -7.30
C SER A 58 -4.33 16.40 -6.17
N PRO A 59 -5.13 15.87 -5.25
CA PRO A 59 -5.72 16.66 -4.17
C PRO A 59 -4.64 17.30 -3.29
N MET A 60 -3.47 16.66 -3.14
CA MET A 60 -2.36 17.21 -2.37
C MET A 60 -1.81 18.51 -2.98
N ILE A 61 -1.54 18.53 -4.28
CA ILE A 61 -1.00 19.73 -4.97
C ILE A 61 -2.05 20.83 -5.04
N LEU A 62 -3.32 20.48 -5.27
CA LEU A 62 -4.40 21.47 -5.30
C LEU A 62 -4.58 22.16 -3.95
N MET A 63 -4.54 21.41 -2.85
CA MET A 63 -4.61 21.97 -1.50
C MET A 63 -3.40 22.84 -1.17
N MET A 64 -2.20 22.44 -1.60
CA MET A 64 -0.99 23.25 -1.46
C MET A 64 -1.10 24.57 -2.24
N LEU A 65 -1.58 24.51 -3.48
CA LEU A 65 -1.74 25.71 -4.31
C LEU A 65 -2.84 26.62 -3.76
N PHE A 66 -3.94 26.04 -3.29
CA PHE A 66 -5.03 26.77 -2.66
C PHE A 66 -4.58 27.48 -1.39
N SER A 67 -3.84 26.79 -0.50
CA SER A 67 -3.35 27.38 0.74
C SER A 67 -2.31 28.48 0.48
N ALA A 68 -1.39 28.25 -0.45
CA ALA A 68 -0.45 29.28 -0.92
C ALA A 68 -1.21 30.48 -1.50
N GLY A 69 -2.24 30.25 -2.33
CA GLY A 69 -3.11 31.28 -2.86
C GLY A 69 -3.79 32.10 -1.75
N MET A 70 -4.38 31.43 -0.75
CA MET A 70 -4.97 32.09 0.41
C MET A 70 -3.96 32.92 1.20
N MET A 71 -2.73 32.43 1.36
CA MET A 71 -1.66 33.16 2.04
C MET A 71 -1.29 34.46 1.32
N PHE A 72 -1.38 34.51 -0.01
CA PHE A 72 -1.19 35.74 -0.79
C PHE A 72 -2.42 36.65 -0.82
N VAL A 73 -3.63 36.06 -0.79
CA VAL A 73 -4.88 36.81 -0.85
C VAL A 73 -5.24 37.43 0.51
N MET A 74 -4.98 36.77 1.63
CA MET A 74 -5.35 37.26 2.97
C MET A 74 -4.74 38.65 3.29
N PRO A 75 -3.45 38.93 3.04
CA PRO A 75 -2.87 40.26 3.25
C PRO A 75 -3.51 41.32 2.35
N LYS A 76 -3.80 40.97 1.07
CA LYS A 76 -4.47 41.86 0.12
C LYS A 76 -5.90 42.17 0.54
N LEU A 77 -6.62 41.17 1.05
CA LEU A 77 -7.97 41.35 1.60
C LEU A 77 -7.91 42.21 2.86
N MET A 78 -6.98 41.97 3.78
CA MET A 78 -6.79 42.80 4.98
C MET A 78 -6.53 44.27 4.63
N SER A 79 -5.62 44.55 3.70
CA SER A 79 -5.40 45.93 3.21
C SER A 79 -6.63 46.57 2.56
N SER A 80 -7.58 45.77 2.06
CA SER A 80 -8.86 46.26 1.53
C SER A 80 -10.01 46.25 2.56
N MET A 81 -9.85 45.55 3.68
CA MET A 81 -10.86 45.30 4.72
C MET A 81 -10.57 46.04 6.05
N ASP A 82 -9.48 46.81 6.15
CA ASP A 82 -9.10 47.67 7.30
C ASP A 82 -10.14 48.77 7.66
N LEU A 83 -11.36 48.73 7.12
CA LEU A 83 -12.48 49.55 7.58
C LEU A 83 -13.24 48.97 8.79
N ASP A 84 -13.01 47.72 9.18
CA ASP A 84 -13.68 47.11 10.34
C ASP A 84 -12.67 46.60 11.42
N PRO A 85 -12.31 47.45 12.40
CA PRO A 85 -11.35 47.14 13.45
C PRO A 85 -11.83 46.10 14.49
N GLU A 86 -13.10 45.68 14.46
CA GLU A 86 -13.59 44.58 15.30
C GLU A 86 -13.16 43.21 14.75
N MET A 87 -13.32 42.98 13.44
CA MET A 87 -13.04 41.68 12.83
C MET A 87 -11.54 41.32 12.89
N ALA A 88 -10.65 42.30 12.79
CA ALA A 88 -9.21 42.10 12.93
C ALA A 88 -8.80 41.68 14.36
N LYS A 89 -9.44 42.24 15.39
CA LYS A 89 -9.18 41.88 16.80
C LYS A 89 -9.71 40.49 17.12
N GLU A 90 -10.91 40.16 16.65
CA GLU A 90 -11.48 38.82 16.82
C GLU A 90 -10.63 37.77 16.12
N MET A 91 -10.26 37.98 14.85
CA MET A 91 -9.37 37.09 14.11
C MET A 91 -7.99 36.96 14.76
N ALA A 92 -7.44 38.03 15.34
CA ALA A 92 -6.16 37.96 16.07
C ALA A 92 -6.28 37.12 17.35
N GLN A 93 -7.39 37.23 18.08
CA GLN A 93 -7.63 36.42 19.28
C GLN A 93 -7.88 34.95 18.92
N THR A 94 -8.67 34.66 17.87
CA THR A 94 -8.87 33.28 17.39
C THR A 94 -7.58 32.71 16.82
N ARG A 95 -6.80 33.48 16.06
CA ARG A 95 -5.48 33.05 15.57
C ARG A 95 -4.52 32.71 16.69
N LYS A 96 -4.44 33.53 17.74
CA LYS A 96 -3.57 33.25 18.90
C LYS A 96 -3.96 31.94 19.60
N LYS A 97 -5.25 31.73 19.85
CA LYS A 97 -5.76 30.50 20.49
C LYS A 97 -5.59 29.26 19.59
N MET A 98 -5.75 29.43 18.28
CA MET A 98 -5.63 28.34 17.32
C MET A 98 -4.17 28.00 16.98
N GLN A 99 -3.28 28.99 16.92
CA GLN A 99 -1.83 28.77 16.76
C GLN A 99 -1.25 28.03 17.96
N SER A 100 -1.65 28.36 19.19
CA SER A 100 -1.16 27.63 20.37
C SER A 100 -1.57 26.15 20.35
N MET A 101 -2.73 25.83 19.79
CA MET A 101 -3.25 24.47 19.70
C MET A 101 -2.65 23.71 18.50
N GLN A 102 -2.49 24.36 17.34
CA GLN A 102 -1.86 23.80 16.15
C GLN A 102 -0.35 23.53 16.34
N ASN A 103 0.36 24.41 17.04
CA ASN A 103 1.80 24.22 17.31
C ASN A 103 2.06 23.00 18.23
N MET A 104 1.18 22.74 19.20
CA MET A 104 1.29 21.55 20.06
C MET A 104 1.05 20.25 19.28
N ASP A 105 0.08 20.24 18.38
CA ASP A 105 -0.26 19.07 17.56
C ASP A 105 0.81 18.78 16.49
N LEU A 106 1.33 19.83 15.83
CA LEU A 106 2.38 19.70 14.83
C LEU A 106 3.72 19.26 15.44
N VAL A 107 4.11 19.82 16.59
CA VAL A 107 5.32 19.41 17.31
C VAL A 107 5.17 18.00 17.88
N GLY A 108 3.99 17.64 18.40
CA GLY A 108 3.70 16.28 18.88
C GLY A 108 3.77 15.23 17.75
N SER A 109 3.17 15.52 16.60
CA SER A 109 3.19 14.65 15.42
C SER A 109 4.58 14.52 14.81
N LEU A 110 5.32 15.64 14.69
CA LEU A 110 6.69 15.65 14.18
C LEU A 110 7.66 14.93 15.13
N SER A 111 7.49 15.10 16.44
CA SER A 111 8.25 14.36 17.47
C SER A 111 7.93 12.87 17.41
N GLY A 112 6.67 12.47 17.21
CA GLY A 112 6.28 11.07 17.01
C GLY A 112 6.91 10.43 15.76
N MET A 113 7.07 11.20 14.67
CA MET A 113 7.78 10.76 13.47
C MET A 113 9.30 10.72 13.63
N LEU A 114 9.90 11.63 14.40
CA LEU A 114 11.35 11.70 14.65
C LEU A 114 11.83 10.77 15.76
N SER A 115 10.97 10.45 16.73
CA SER A 115 11.29 9.58 17.87
C SER A 115 11.35 8.10 17.50
N GLY A 116 11.04 7.72 16.25
CA GLY A 116 11.57 6.49 15.64
C GLY A 116 11.20 5.17 16.32
N SER A 117 10.09 5.08 17.06
CA SER A 117 9.57 3.82 17.59
C SER A 117 8.05 3.77 17.42
N THR A 118 7.62 2.78 16.65
CA THR A 118 6.23 2.34 16.53
C THR A 118 5.66 2.00 17.91
N GLU A 119 5.01 2.95 18.56
CA GLU A 119 3.97 2.68 19.55
C GLU A 119 2.80 3.64 19.28
N PRO A 120 1.61 3.13 18.92
CA PRO A 120 0.41 3.94 18.89
C PRO A 120 0.07 4.32 20.34
N VAL A 121 0.34 5.57 20.72
CA VAL A 121 -0.18 6.15 21.96
C VAL A 121 -1.69 6.31 21.80
N ILE A 122 -2.43 5.25 22.08
CA ILE A 122 -3.87 5.31 22.34
C ILE A 122 -4.00 5.94 23.74
N PRO A 123 -4.59 7.13 23.89
CA PRO A 123 -4.88 7.67 25.21
C PRO A 123 -5.92 6.77 25.87
N ALA A 124 -5.51 6.07 26.93
CA ALA A 124 -6.37 5.18 27.70
C ALA A 124 -7.50 5.97 28.40
N PRO A 125 -8.78 5.58 28.24
CA PRO A 125 -9.85 5.94 29.16
C PRO A 125 -9.98 4.88 30.27
N PRO A 126 -10.49 5.26 31.45
CA PRO A 126 -10.31 4.55 32.72
C PRO A 126 -11.28 3.36 32.90
N ASP A 127 -10.79 2.35 33.63
CA ASP A 127 -11.47 1.27 34.36
C ASP A 127 -12.96 0.97 34.07
N GLN A 128 -13.25 -0.27 33.64
CA GLN A 128 -14.30 -1.11 34.25
C GLN A 128 -14.26 -2.61 33.80
N PRO A 129 -14.76 -3.54 34.64
CA PRO A 129 -14.45 -4.97 34.60
C PRO A 129 -15.52 -5.89 33.96
N THR A 130 -15.09 -7.13 33.65
CA THR A 130 -15.84 -8.40 33.45
C THR A 130 -16.91 -8.47 32.35
N GLU A 131 -16.80 -9.41 31.38
CA GLU A 131 -17.39 -10.77 31.41
C GLU A 131 -17.33 -11.50 30.04
N SER A 132 -17.17 -12.82 30.10
CA SER A 132 -17.76 -13.83 29.19
C SER A 132 -17.15 -14.13 27.79
N ALA A 133 -16.37 -15.24 27.80
CA ALA A 133 -16.53 -16.44 26.97
C ALA A 133 -16.39 -16.39 25.43
N ARG A 134 -15.37 -17.07 24.88
CA ARG A 134 -15.49 -18.37 24.16
C ARG A 134 -14.18 -18.84 23.51
N SER A 135 -13.93 -20.15 23.71
CA SER A 135 -13.32 -21.13 22.79
C SER A 135 -11.84 -21.05 22.35
N SER A 136 -11.05 -21.94 22.97
CA SER A 136 -10.14 -22.96 22.39
C SER A 136 -9.03 -22.56 21.42
N THR A 137 -7.76 -22.72 21.85
CA THR A 137 -6.70 -23.59 21.25
C THR A 137 -5.37 -23.45 22.03
N PRO A 138 -4.48 -24.47 22.03
CA PRO A 138 -3.47 -24.65 23.08
C PRO A 138 -2.18 -23.84 22.87
N LYS A 139 -1.63 -23.32 23.98
CA LYS A 139 -0.30 -22.72 24.07
C LYS A 139 0.79 -23.80 24.09
N ILE A 140 1.67 -23.78 23.09
CA ILE A 140 2.94 -24.50 23.10
C ILE A 140 3.94 -23.65 23.91
N ASN A 141 4.29 -24.11 25.12
CA ASN A 141 5.36 -23.51 25.92
C ASN A 141 6.71 -24.09 25.49
N SER A 142 7.55 -23.27 24.85
CA SER A 142 8.98 -23.60 24.67
C SER A 142 9.74 -23.28 25.97
N MET A 143 9.86 -24.29 26.82
CA MET A 143 10.75 -24.31 27.98
C MET A 143 12.14 -24.73 27.49
N THR A 144 13.10 -23.81 27.43
CA THR A 144 14.53 -24.18 27.49
C THR A 144 15.22 -23.27 28.48
N GLY A 145 15.61 -23.89 29.60
CA GLY A 145 16.10 -23.23 30.80
C GLY A 145 17.56 -22.81 30.70
N GLY A 146 17.87 -21.71 31.38
CA GLY A 146 19.24 -21.37 31.76
C GLY A 146 19.69 -22.16 33.00
N GLY A 147 20.98 -22.46 33.10
CA GLY A 147 21.55 -22.90 34.38
C GLY A 147 22.91 -23.63 34.34
N ARG A 148 23.99 -22.85 34.22
CA ARG A 148 25.21 -22.90 35.05
C ARG A 148 25.89 -24.26 35.38
N ARG A 149 27.20 -24.27 35.02
CA ARG A 149 28.41 -24.57 35.84
C ARG A 149 28.97 -26.02 35.91
N ARG A 150 30.32 -26.02 35.77
CA ARG A 150 31.39 -26.76 36.49
C ARG A 150 32.10 -27.94 35.79
N ARG A 151 33.42 -27.69 35.56
CA ARG A 151 34.62 -28.53 35.82
C ARG A 151 34.66 -29.95 35.25
N LYS A 152 35.65 -30.20 34.38
CA LYS A 152 36.87 -30.94 34.73
C LYS A 152 37.97 -30.63 33.72
#